data_AF-A0A812VT62-F1
#
_entry.id   AF-A0A812VT62-F1
#
_cell.length_a   1.000
_cell.length_b   1.000
_cell.length_c   1.000
_cell.angle_alpha   90.00
_cell.angle_beta   90.00
_cell.angle_gamma   90.00
#
_symmetry.space_group_name_H-M   'P 1'
#
loop_
_entity.id
_entity.type
_entity.pdbx_description
1 polymer ?
#
loop_
_entity_poly.entity_id
_entity_poly.type
_entity_poly.pdbx_seq_one_letter_code
_entity_poly.pdbx_strand_id
1 'polypeptide(L)'
;MAAPGLLYVDGLNISRYFFPQKDLWDLTRAFQKVEKFVAAAKVAGFQVSVFLDASIQTDECMRKWFKRREEEVKKMNRGVPQGIQTIVGDMFAELGIKVYFSLETDLDDALAAFAEADGAAILSADSDFFRYEGATYQVYEGFEIVQSRLELIPADGTGVRAGKLAIISKPQMVEKTPAFIDVKRTGIYTRGACSPLVRLVGNPHAWLRPLRQALYSRLGLRGPVTEVFPSWDASARKVVWSDDEVFPDGALDHFLEDPIGALQSLVPDLVDQVPELDAVQRWRHIFGVHAVVHELCCAAKDSSLFRALVEDDVLAASAPWRRGKGKGKPGRPQASTGQSGKNLKGHGKGKAKGKDLGKDCNKGHSKGFCKGQSKGYSKGHGKKSGKDLC
;
A
#
# COMPACT_ATOMS: atom_id res chain seq x y z
N MET A 1 -1.77 24.13 27.19
CA MET A 1 -2.01 23.63 25.82
C MET A 1 -2.92 22.42 25.96
N ALA A 2 -3.99 22.31 25.16
CA ALA A 2 -4.82 21.11 25.15
C ALA A 2 -3.95 19.88 24.82
N ALA A 3 -4.28 18.71 25.38
CA ALA A 3 -3.59 17.47 25.05
C ALA A 3 -3.65 17.23 23.52
N PRO A 4 -2.58 16.72 22.89
CA PRO A 4 -2.61 16.41 21.46
C PRO A 4 -3.73 15.42 21.18
N GLY A 5 -4.49 15.66 20.11
CA GLY A 5 -5.52 14.70 19.67
C GLY A 5 -4.85 13.44 19.14
N LEU A 6 -5.30 12.26 19.54
CA LEU A 6 -4.86 11.02 18.92
C LEU A 6 -5.58 10.84 17.58
N LEU A 7 -4.84 10.50 16.52
CA LEU A 7 -5.40 10.23 15.19
C LEU A 7 -4.91 8.86 14.72
N TYR A 8 -5.82 7.91 14.60
CA TYR A 8 -5.57 6.59 14.07
C TYR A 8 -5.98 6.52 12.61
N VAL A 9 -5.05 6.05 11.79
CA VAL A 9 -5.14 6.12 10.34
C VAL A 9 -5.23 4.71 9.78
N ASP A 10 -6.27 4.44 9.02
CA ASP A 10 -6.31 3.28 8.14
C ASP A 10 -5.37 3.53 6.95
N GLY A 11 -4.18 2.91 7.03
CA GLY A 11 -3.10 3.20 6.08
C GLY A 11 -3.42 2.76 4.65
N LEU A 12 -4.20 1.70 4.47
CA LEU A 12 -4.56 1.21 3.14
C LEU A 12 -5.67 2.05 2.51
N ASN A 13 -6.63 2.51 3.30
CA ASN A 13 -7.70 3.38 2.81
C ASN A 13 -7.14 4.71 2.27
N ILE A 14 -6.25 5.36 3.03
CA ILE A 14 -5.65 6.63 2.59
C ILE A 14 -4.53 6.48 1.56
N SER A 15 -4.06 5.24 1.30
CA SER A 15 -2.94 4.98 0.37
C SER A 15 -3.17 5.57 -1.03
N ARG A 16 -4.42 5.73 -1.45
CA ARG A 16 -4.81 6.34 -2.74
C ARG A 16 -4.43 7.80 -2.87
N TYR A 17 -4.29 8.52 -1.76
CA TYR A 17 -3.77 9.89 -1.76
C TYR A 17 -2.28 9.91 -2.16
N PHE A 18 -1.52 8.95 -1.64
CA PHE A 18 -0.10 8.79 -1.93
C PHE A 18 0.13 8.23 -3.33
N PHE A 19 -0.68 7.23 -3.73
CA PHE A 19 -0.64 6.51 -5.01
C PHE A 19 -1.95 6.66 -5.81
N PRO A 20 -2.15 7.78 -6.52
CA PRO A 20 -3.32 7.94 -7.38
C PRO A 20 -3.36 6.86 -8.47
N GLN A 21 -4.55 6.32 -8.75
CA GLN A 21 -4.72 5.17 -9.66
C GLN A 21 -4.18 5.39 -11.09
N LYS A 22 -4.10 6.65 -11.54
CA LYS A 22 -3.61 7.03 -12.87
C LYS A 22 -2.12 7.36 -12.90
N ASP A 23 -1.51 7.53 -11.73
CA ASP A 23 -0.11 7.90 -11.65
C ASP A 23 0.79 6.69 -11.86
N LEU A 24 2.03 6.99 -12.23
CA LEU A 24 3.11 6.04 -12.12
C LEU A 24 3.35 5.73 -10.64
N TRP A 25 3.74 4.52 -10.33
CA TRP A 25 4.12 4.12 -8.97
C TRP A 25 5.48 4.73 -8.60
N ASP A 26 5.49 6.03 -8.34
CA ASP A 26 6.66 6.84 -7.95
C ASP A 26 6.75 6.91 -6.42
N LEU A 27 7.65 6.09 -5.87
CA LEU A 27 7.84 5.96 -4.42
C LEU A 27 8.39 7.25 -3.79
N THR A 28 9.25 7.99 -4.49
CA THR A 28 9.82 9.24 -3.99
C THR A 28 8.72 10.30 -3.83
N ARG A 29 7.87 10.45 -4.85
CA ARG A 29 6.75 11.39 -4.80
C ARG A 29 5.70 10.96 -3.77
N ALA A 30 5.44 9.65 -3.64
CA ALA A 30 4.54 9.13 -2.61
C ALA A 30 5.07 9.43 -1.20
N PHE A 31 6.35 9.16 -0.94
CA PHE A 31 6.98 9.46 0.36
C PHE A 31 6.93 10.96 0.70
N GLN A 32 7.19 11.85 -0.26
CA GLN A 32 7.04 13.30 -0.06
C GLN A 32 5.62 13.71 0.35
N LYS A 33 4.59 12.99 -0.10
CA LYS A 33 3.21 13.24 0.34
C LYS A 33 2.98 12.73 1.75
N VAL A 34 3.55 11.59 2.13
CA VAL A 34 3.51 11.08 3.52
C VAL A 34 4.22 12.05 4.46
N GLU A 35 5.40 12.55 4.10
CA GLU A 35 6.12 13.59 4.85
C GLU A 35 5.27 14.83 5.09
N LYS A 36 4.61 15.34 4.03
CA LYS A 36 3.71 16.48 4.12
C LYS A 36 2.51 16.21 5.03
N PHE A 37 1.92 15.02 4.92
CA PHE A 37 0.81 14.61 5.78
C PHE A 37 1.22 14.58 7.26
N VAL A 38 2.33 13.92 7.59
CA VAL A 38 2.83 13.82 8.97
C VAL A 38 3.20 15.19 9.53
N ALA A 39 3.88 16.03 8.74
CA ALA A 39 4.20 17.40 9.15
C ALA A 39 2.94 18.23 9.43
N ALA A 40 1.94 18.15 8.55
CA ALA A 40 0.68 18.85 8.71
C ALA A 40 -0.14 18.36 9.92
N ALA A 41 -0.13 17.04 10.17
CA ALA A 41 -0.76 16.44 11.35
C ALA A 41 -0.14 16.96 12.64
N LYS A 42 1.20 17.04 12.69
CA LYS A 42 1.93 17.59 13.83
C LYS A 42 1.60 19.07 14.06
N VAL A 43 1.51 19.88 13.00
CA VAL A 43 1.10 21.28 13.10
C VAL A 43 -0.34 21.42 13.60
N ALA A 44 -1.23 20.50 13.23
CA ALA A 44 -2.60 20.46 13.71
C ALA A 44 -2.73 19.98 15.17
N GLY A 45 -1.64 19.49 15.78
CA GLY A 45 -1.62 18.97 17.15
C GLY A 45 -2.04 17.51 17.26
N PHE A 46 -1.98 16.74 16.18
CA PHE A 46 -2.28 15.31 16.19
C PHE A 46 -1.04 14.46 16.49
N GLN A 47 -1.23 13.42 17.29
CA GLN A 47 -0.32 12.28 17.38
C GLN A 47 -0.85 11.14 16.52
N VAL A 48 -0.15 10.85 15.43
CA VAL A 48 -0.59 9.87 14.43
C VAL A 48 -0.11 8.47 14.80
N SER A 49 -0.95 7.46 14.58
CA SER A 49 -0.56 6.05 14.47
C SER A 49 -1.28 5.42 13.28
N VAL A 50 -0.61 4.52 12.58
CA VAL A 50 -1.11 3.90 11.35
C VAL A 50 -1.43 2.44 11.63
N PHE A 51 -2.57 1.99 11.11
CA PHE A 51 -3.08 0.64 11.24
C PHE A 51 -3.20 0.03 9.84
N LEU A 52 -2.73 -1.20 9.68
CA LEU A 52 -2.71 -1.94 8.42
C LEU A 52 -3.19 -3.37 8.66
N ASP A 53 -3.89 -3.95 7.68
CA ASP A 53 -4.13 -5.38 7.65
C ASP A 53 -2.79 -6.12 7.65
N ALA A 54 -2.64 -7.25 8.34
CA ALA A 54 -1.51 -8.15 8.11
C ALA A 54 -1.88 -9.31 7.18
N SER A 55 -3.13 -9.75 7.29
CA SER A 55 -3.61 -11.04 6.78
C SER A 55 -5.12 -11.02 6.62
N ILE A 56 -5.65 -11.81 5.68
CA ILE A 56 -7.09 -11.86 5.40
C ILE A 56 -7.73 -12.92 6.29
N GLN A 57 -8.64 -12.52 7.18
CA GLN A 57 -9.18 -13.42 8.21
C GLN A 57 -10.38 -14.28 7.78
N THR A 58 -11.25 -13.76 6.93
CA THR A 58 -12.56 -14.39 6.67
C THR A 58 -12.69 -14.91 5.23
N ASP A 59 -13.44 -15.99 5.06
CA ASP A 59 -13.78 -16.54 3.74
C ASP A 59 -14.49 -15.50 2.85
N GLU A 60 -15.30 -14.62 3.45
CA GLU A 60 -15.94 -13.54 2.71
C GLU A 60 -14.91 -12.53 2.18
N CYS A 61 -13.99 -12.07 3.02
CA CYS A 61 -12.92 -11.16 2.62
C CYS A 61 -12.01 -11.82 1.58
N MET A 62 -11.70 -13.11 1.73
CA MET A 62 -10.97 -13.90 0.75
C MET A 62 -11.71 -13.97 -0.59
N ARG A 63 -13.01 -14.28 -0.62
CA ARG A 63 -13.81 -14.28 -1.86
C ARG A 63 -13.84 -12.92 -2.55
N LYS A 64 -14.04 -11.84 -1.79
CA LYS A 64 -14.00 -10.46 -2.31
C LYS A 64 -12.61 -10.14 -2.88
N TRP A 65 -11.56 -10.56 -2.19
CA TRP A 65 -10.18 -10.39 -2.62
C TRP A 65 -9.88 -11.15 -3.91
N PHE A 66 -10.22 -12.45 -3.98
CA PHE A 66 -10.08 -13.28 -5.19
C PHE A 66 -10.77 -12.63 -6.38
N LYS A 67 -12.04 -12.23 -6.22
CA LYS A 67 -12.81 -11.55 -7.27
C LYS A 67 -12.12 -10.26 -7.74
N ARG A 68 -11.59 -9.43 -6.82
CA ARG A 68 -10.85 -8.20 -7.19
C ARG A 68 -9.60 -8.54 -7.99
N ARG A 69 -8.82 -9.55 -7.60
CA ARG A 69 -7.60 -9.96 -8.29
C ARG A 69 -7.89 -10.57 -9.67
N GLU A 70 -8.96 -11.35 -9.81
CA GLU A 70 -9.39 -11.84 -11.12
C GLU A 70 -9.75 -10.70 -12.07
N GLU A 71 -10.46 -9.68 -11.58
CA GLU A 71 -10.81 -8.51 -12.38
C GLU A 71 -9.57 -7.74 -12.82
N GLU A 72 -8.54 -7.63 -11.97
CA GLU A 72 -7.25 -7.02 -12.33
C GLU A 72 -6.56 -7.76 -13.48
N VAL A 73 -6.56 -9.10 -13.45
CA VAL A 73 -6.00 -9.93 -14.53
C VAL A 73 -6.82 -9.79 -15.81
N LYS A 74 -8.16 -9.91 -15.72
CA LYS A 74 -9.07 -9.81 -16.87
C LYS A 74 -8.93 -8.46 -17.58
N LYS A 75 -8.89 -7.37 -16.80
CA LYS A 75 -8.82 -5.98 -17.29
C LYS A 75 -7.40 -5.49 -17.56
N MET A 76 -6.38 -6.29 -17.21
CA MET A 76 -4.97 -5.90 -17.28
C MET A 76 -4.69 -4.54 -16.63
N ASN A 77 -5.34 -4.30 -15.49
CA ASN A 77 -5.23 -3.03 -14.78
C ASN A 77 -5.07 -3.29 -13.31
N ARG A 78 -4.00 -2.74 -12.75
CA ARG A 78 -3.74 -2.74 -11.32
C ARG A 78 -3.57 -1.30 -10.86
N GLY A 79 -4.42 -0.91 -9.90
CA GLY A 79 -4.48 0.47 -9.42
C GLY A 79 -3.44 0.82 -8.36
N VAL A 80 -2.90 -0.18 -7.66
CA VAL A 80 -1.97 -0.01 -6.54
C VAL A 80 -0.70 -0.83 -6.74
N PRO A 81 0.47 -0.35 -6.26
CA PRO A 81 1.73 -1.10 -6.31
C PRO A 81 1.63 -2.51 -5.69
N GLN A 82 2.49 -3.42 -6.14
CA GLN A 82 2.78 -4.63 -5.37
C GLN A 82 3.42 -4.24 -4.02
N GLY A 83 3.05 -4.94 -2.95
CA GLY A 83 3.56 -4.65 -1.60
C GLY A 83 3.07 -3.34 -0.98
N ILE A 84 1.98 -2.74 -1.49
CA ILE A 84 1.50 -1.42 -1.05
C ILE A 84 1.35 -1.28 0.48
N GLN A 85 0.88 -2.33 1.14
CA GLN A 85 0.74 -2.36 2.60
C GLN A 85 2.09 -2.18 3.31
N THR A 86 3.08 -3.01 2.97
CA THR A 86 4.43 -2.91 3.49
C THR A 86 5.07 -1.57 3.14
N ILE A 87 4.95 -1.13 1.88
CA ILE A 87 5.53 0.13 1.41
C ILE A 87 4.96 1.31 2.21
N VAL A 88 3.64 1.39 2.39
CA VAL A 88 3.02 2.48 3.17
C VAL A 88 3.43 2.40 4.63
N GLY A 89 3.44 1.20 5.23
CA GLY A 89 3.92 0.99 6.59
C GLY A 89 5.35 1.48 6.77
N ASP A 90 6.26 1.05 5.91
CA ASP A 90 7.67 1.47 5.94
C ASP A 90 7.80 2.99 5.79
N MET A 91 7.06 3.62 4.87
CA MET A 91 7.08 5.08 4.69
C MET A 91 6.69 5.83 5.97
N PHE A 92 5.70 5.36 6.73
CA PHE A 92 5.32 5.98 8.00
C PHE A 92 6.34 5.68 9.11
N ALA A 93 6.83 4.44 9.19
CA ALA A 93 7.83 4.03 10.16
C ALA A 93 9.14 4.83 10.03
N GLU A 94 9.56 5.13 8.81
CA GLU A 94 10.72 5.98 8.49
C GLU A 94 10.60 7.42 9.03
N LEU A 95 9.38 7.88 9.29
CA LEU A 95 9.09 9.18 9.90
C LEU A 95 8.86 9.10 11.41
N GLY A 96 9.15 7.94 12.02
CA GLY A 96 8.96 7.70 13.45
C GLY A 96 7.49 7.56 13.86
N ILE A 97 6.59 7.34 12.90
CA ILE A 97 5.18 7.07 13.19
C ILE A 97 5.00 5.60 13.54
N LYS A 98 4.26 5.34 14.62
CA LYS A 98 3.93 3.96 15.01
C LYS A 98 3.02 3.32 13.96
N VAL A 99 3.38 2.12 13.55
CA VAL A 99 2.61 1.32 12.59
C VAL A 99 2.23 0.02 13.26
N TYR A 100 0.96 -0.33 13.22
CA TYR A 100 0.40 -1.55 13.77
C TYR A 100 -0.19 -2.41 12.66
N PHE A 101 0.03 -3.71 12.74
CA PHE A 101 -0.52 -4.70 11.81
C PHE A 101 -1.47 -5.66 12.53
N SER A 102 -2.66 -5.86 11.97
CA SER A 102 -3.67 -6.76 12.53
C SER A 102 -3.54 -8.18 12.01
N LEU A 103 -3.26 -9.16 12.89
CA LEU A 103 -2.96 -10.55 12.52
C LEU A 103 -4.13 -11.53 12.63
N GLU A 104 -4.99 -11.33 13.62
CA GLU A 104 -6.03 -12.30 14.01
C GLU A 104 -7.42 -11.65 14.07
N THR A 105 -7.46 -10.33 13.99
CA THR A 105 -8.67 -9.53 14.09
C THR A 105 -8.85 -8.77 12.79
N ASP A 106 -10.09 -8.57 12.38
CA ASP A 106 -10.38 -7.66 11.28
C ASP A 106 -9.84 -6.25 11.63
N LEU A 107 -9.24 -5.57 10.65
CA LEU A 107 -8.59 -4.28 10.92
C LEU A 107 -9.58 -3.24 11.40
N ASP A 108 -10.82 -3.24 10.90
CA ASP A 108 -11.83 -2.27 11.29
C ASP A 108 -12.24 -2.49 12.75
N ASP A 109 -12.40 -3.76 13.16
CA ASP A 109 -12.72 -4.11 14.55
C ASP A 109 -11.56 -3.72 15.49
N ALA A 110 -10.31 -4.00 15.09
CA ALA A 110 -9.13 -3.64 15.87
C ALA A 110 -8.96 -2.13 16.00
N LEU A 111 -9.10 -1.40 14.89
CA LEU A 111 -8.96 0.05 14.84
C LEU A 111 -10.06 0.75 15.65
N ALA A 112 -11.31 0.28 15.57
CA ALA A 112 -12.41 0.77 16.40
C ALA A 112 -12.15 0.54 17.90
N ALA A 113 -11.70 -0.67 18.27
CA ALA A 113 -11.35 -1.00 19.65
C ALA A 113 -10.21 -0.13 20.20
N PHE A 114 -9.19 0.15 19.39
CA PHE A 114 -8.10 1.04 19.77
C PHE A 114 -8.58 2.48 19.94
N ALA A 115 -9.35 2.98 18.97
CA ALA A 115 -9.84 4.35 18.99
C ALA A 115 -10.77 4.62 20.18
N GLU A 116 -11.67 3.69 20.49
CA GLU A 116 -12.56 3.80 21.64
C GLU A 116 -11.78 3.82 22.96
N ALA A 117 -10.85 2.88 23.14
CA ALA A 117 -10.10 2.76 24.39
C ALA A 117 -9.19 3.97 24.66
N ASP A 118 -8.66 4.60 23.61
CA ASP A 118 -7.70 5.70 23.73
C ASP A 118 -8.33 7.09 23.53
N GLY A 119 -9.62 7.15 23.19
CA GLY A 119 -10.30 8.40 22.82
C GLY A 119 -9.72 9.03 21.55
N ALA A 120 -9.30 8.21 20.59
CA ALA A 120 -8.71 8.66 19.33
C ALA A 120 -9.77 8.90 18.24
N ALA A 121 -9.45 9.80 17.31
CA ALA A 121 -10.17 9.91 16.05
C ALA A 121 -9.69 8.85 15.04
N ILE A 122 -10.57 8.45 14.13
CA ILE A 122 -10.27 7.54 13.02
C ILE A 122 -10.26 8.33 11.69
N LEU A 123 -9.22 8.16 10.89
CA LEU A 123 -9.17 8.60 9.50
C LEU A 123 -9.28 7.39 8.57
N SER A 124 -10.48 7.17 8.04
CA SER A 124 -10.78 6.16 7.02
C SER A 124 -12.08 6.53 6.29
N ALA A 125 -12.10 6.35 4.98
CA ALA A 125 -13.31 6.45 4.15
C ALA A 125 -14.18 5.18 4.21
N ASP A 126 -13.83 4.18 5.04
CA ASP A 126 -14.68 3.00 5.21
C ASP A 126 -15.91 3.34 6.08
N SER A 127 -17.08 2.90 5.62
CA SER A 127 -18.35 3.11 6.34
C SER A 127 -18.54 2.12 7.50
N ASP A 128 -17.74 1.06 7.57
CA ASP A 128 -17.91 0.01 8.57
C ASP A 128 -17.65 0.52 10.01
N PHE A 129 -16.92 1.62 10.20
CA PHE A 129 -16.74 2.26 11.52
C PHE A 129 -18.02 2.80 12.17
N PHE A 130 -19.11 2.94 11.42
CA PHE A 130 -20.39 3.40 11.93
C PHE A 130 -21.33 2.28 12.37
N ARG A 131 -20.91 1.00 12.23
CA ARG A 131 -21.71 -0.15 12.67
C ARG A 131 -21.57 -0.45 14.17
N TYR A 132 -20.64 0.19 14.87
CA TYR A 132 -20.36 -0.12 16.28
C TYR A 132 -21.29 0.62 17.24
N GLU A 133 -21.94 -0.12 18.12
CA GLU A 133 -22.88 0.42 19.09
C GLU A 133 -22.16 1.09 20.26
N GLY A 134 -22.58 2.32 20.59
CA GLY A 134 -22.02 3.08 21.70
C GLY A 134 -20.64 3.70 21.44
N ALA A 135 -20.13 3.62 20.20
CA ALA A 135 -18.86 4.25 19.82
C ALA A 135 -18.83 5.75 20.14
N THR A 136 -17.75 6.20 20.77
CA THR A 136 -17.52 7.60 21.14
C THR A 136 -16.45 8.29 20.30
N TYR A 137 -15.66 7.53 19.54
CA TYR A 137 -14.69 8.06 18.59
C TYR A 137 -15.33 8.81 17.42
N GLN A 138 -14.58 9.76 16.84
CA GLN A 138 -14.98 10.48 15.63
C GLN A 138 -14.35 9.84 14.38
N VAL A 139 -15.12 9.74 13.30
CA VAL A 139 -14.65 9.20 12.01
C VAL A 139 -14.55 10.32 10.98
N TYR A 140 -13.42 10.37 10.27
CA TYR A 140 -13.13 11.30 9.20
C TYR A 140 -12.86 10.52 7.92
N GLU A 141 -13.56 10.86 6.82
CA GLU A 141 -13.44 10.16 5.53
C GLU A 141 -12.23 10.63 4.70
N GLY A 142 -11.63 11.76 5.09
CA GLY A 142 -10.56 12.37 4.34
C GLY A 142 -9.90 13.52 5.06
N PHE A 143 -9.00 14.19 4.36
CA PHE A 143 -8.27 15.34 4.88
C PHE A 143 -7.84 16.28 3.76
N GLU A 144 -7.54 17.52 4.15
CA GLU A 144 -6.84 18.50 3.34
C GLU A 144 -5.65 19.06 4.11
N ILE A 145 -4.67 19.60 3.39
CA ILE A 145 -3.55 20.33 3.99
C ILE A 145 -3.71 21.81 3.63
N VAL A 146 -4.22 22.59 4.58
CA VAL A 146 -4.49 24.02 4.42
C VAL A 146 -3.47 24.78 5.24
N GLN A 147 -2.67 25.64 4.60
CA GLN A 147 -1.63 26.43 5.27
C GLN A 147 -0.68 25.58 6.14
N SER A 148 -0.27 24.42 5.61
CA SER A 148 0.60 23.44 6.30
C SER A 148 -0.01 22.80 7.56
N ARG A 149 -1.32 22.91 7.76
CA ARG A 149 -2.07 22.27 8.83
C ARG A 149 -2.99 21.20 8.24
N LEU A 150 -3.10 20.07 8.93
CA LEU A 150 -4.05 19.01 8.57
C LEU A 150 -5.46 19.43 9.01
N GLU A 151 -6.39 19.50 8.05
CA GLU A 151 -7.81 19.67 8.29
C GLU A 151 -8.52 18.36 7.93
N LEU A 152 -9.25 17.78 8.88
CA LEU A 152 -9.95 16.51 8.69
C LEU A 152 -11.36 16.78 8.16
N ILE A 153 -11.83 15.92 7.25
CA ILE A 153 -13.17 15.99 6.65
C ILE A 153 -14.06 15.00 7.40
N PRO A 154 -15.05 15.45 8.19
CA PRO A 154 -15.93 14.55 8.93
C PRO A 154 -16.70 13.63 7.99
N ALA A 155 -16.76 12.35 8.33
CA ALA A 155 -17.58 11.40 7.60
C ALA A 155 -19.07 11.60 7.98
N ASP A 156 -19.96 11.53 7.01
CA ASP A 156 -21.39 11.83 7.21
C ASP A 156 -22.19 10.69 7.88
N GLY A 157 -21.59 9.49 7.98
CA GLY A 157 -22.21 8.29 8.54
C GLY A 157 -23.42 7.79 7.74
N THR A 158 -23.68 8.35 6.56
CA THR A 158 -24.83 7.97 5.74
C THR A 158 -24.51 6.69 4.97
N GLY A 159 -25.43 5.71 5.03
CA GLY A 159 -25.30 4.49 4.23
C GLY A 159 -24.89 3.22 4.98
N VAL A 160 -24.85 3.24 6.31
CA VAL A 160 -24.68 2.00 7.11
C VAL A 160 -25.83 1.05 6.82
N ARG A 161 -25.52 -0.07 6.16
CA ARG A 161 -26.47 -1.16 5.87
C ARG A 161 -26.20 -2.42 6.68
N ALA A 162 -25.13 -2.43 7.48
CA ALA A 162 -24.72 -3.58 8.28
C ALA A 162 -25.48 -3.64 9.61
N GLY A 163 -25.53 -4.84 10.21
CA GLY A 163 -26.00 -5.02 11.58
C GLY A 163 -25.09 -4.28 12.57
N LYS A 164 -25.65 -3.92 13.73
CA LYS A 164 -24.87 -3.32 14.81
C LYS A 164 -23.89 -4.35 15.41
N LEU A 165 -22.68 -3.91 15.72
CA LEU A 165 -21.65 -4.70 16.40
C LEU A 165 -21.26 -4.07 17.74
N ALA A 166 -20.87 -4.90 18.70
CA ALA A 166 -20.24 -4.42 19.93
C ALA A 166 -18.75 -4.12 19.67
N ILE A 167 -18.21 -3.10 20.34
CA ILE A 167 -16.77 -2.83 20.34
C ILE A 167 -16.09 -3.89 21.19
N ILE A 168 -15.08 -4.56 20.61
CA ILE A 168 -14.26 -5.55 21.32
C ILE A 168 -13.19 -4.88 22.20
N SER A 169 -12.57 -5.64 23.10
CA SER A 169 -11.36 -5.19 23.79
C SER A 169 -10.20 -5.02 22.80
N LYS A 170 -9.28 -4.08 23.07
CA LYS A 170 -8.07 -3.86 22.25
C LYS A 170 -7.37 -5.20 21.95
N PRO A 171 -7.34 -5.65 20.69
CA PRO A 171 -6.65 -6.89 20.35
C PRO A 171 -5.13 -6.70 20.37
N GLN A 172 -4.41 -7.81 20.32
CA GLN A 172 -2.96 -7.77 20.15
C GLN A 172 -2.61 -7.37 18.71
N MET A 173 -1.72 -6.40 18.58
CA MET A 173 -1.19 -5.92 17.31
C MET A 173 0.32 -6.12 17.26
N VAL A 174 0.90 -6.19 16.06
CA VAL A 174 2.36 -6.23 15.89
C VAL A 174 2.87 -4.95 15.23
N GLU A 175 4.05 -4.48 15.67
CA GLU A 175 4.63 -3.21 15.17
C GLU A 175 5.56 -3.39 13.97
N LYS A 176 5.88 -4.63 13.60
CA LYS A 176 6.72 -4.96 12.45
C LYS A 176 5.87 -5.51 11.32
N THR A 177 6.21 -5.12 10.09
CA THR A 177 5.60 -5.70 8.88
C THR A 177 5.72 -7.21 8.97
N PRO A 178 4.61 -7.94 9.04
CA PRO A 178 4.67 -9.36 9.25
C PRO A 178 4.73 -10.07 7.89
N ALA A 179 5.56 -9.57 6.98
CA ALA A 179 5.74 -10.17 5.67
C ALA A 179 6.07 -11.65 5.88
N PHE A 180 5.30 -12.54 5.25
CA PHE A 180 5.41 -14.00 5.39
C PHE A 180 5.02 -14.58 6.76
N ILE A 181 4.41 -13.82 7.68
CA ILE A 181 3.90 -14.37 8.95
C ILE A 181 2.83 -15.44 8.70
N ASP A 182 1.95 -15.20 7.72
CA ASP A 182 0.90 -16.15 7.37
C ASP A 182 1.50 -17.43 6.85
N VAL A 183 2.55 -17.34 6.03
CA VAL A 183 3.24 -18.54 5.52
C VAL A 183 3.81 -19.34 6.68
N LYS A 184 4.43 -18.69 7.69
CA LYS A 184 4.93 -19.38 8.88
C LYS A 184 3.81 -19.99 9.72
N ARG A 185 2.66 -19.33 9.81
CA ARG A 185 1.52 -19.73 10.65
C ARG A 185 0.67 -20.83 10.01
N THR A 186 0.38 -20.71 8.72
CA THR A 186 -0.61 -21.52 8.00
C THR A 186 0.00 -22.44 6.95
N GLY A 187 1.26 -22.21 6.55
CA GLY A 187 1.87 -22.91 5.42
C GLY A 187 1.32 -22.49 4.06
N ILE A 188 0.54 -21.39 3.98
CA ILE A 188 -0.10 -20.94 2.74
C ILE A 188 0.49 -19.60 2.29
N TYR A 189 0.98 -19.55 1.06
CA TYR A 189 1.44 -18.35 0.37
C TYR A 189 0.44 -17.91 -0.70
N THR A 190 -0.54 -17.11 -0.30
CA THR A 190 -1.52 -16.51 -1.23
C THR A 190 -1.04 -15.16 -1.73
N ARG A 191 -1.04 -14.96 -3.06
CA ARG A 191 -0.70 -13.68 -3.69
C ARG A 191 -1.59 -13.37 -4.88
N GLY A 192 -1.80 -12.07 -5.13
CA GLY A 192 -2.59 -11.61 -6.27
C GLY A 192 -1.76 -11.50 -7.55
N ALA A 193 -2.30 -10.79 -8.54
CA ALA A 193 -1.52 -10.35 -9.69
C ALA A 193 -0.60 -9.20 -9.28
N CYS A 194 0.72 -9.38 -9.21
CA CYS A 194 1.65 -8.27 -8.87
C CYS A 194 1.90 -7.31 -10.06
N SER A 195 1.41 -7.66 -11.25
CA SER A 195 1.57 -6.88 -12.49
C SER A 195 0.22 -6.71 -13.22
N PRO A 196 -0.01 -5.60 -13.95
CA PRO A 196 -1.12 -5.52 -14.89
C PRO A 196 -1.01 -6.50 -16.07
N LEU A 197 0.18 -7.09 -16.31
CA LEU A 197 0.44 -7.91 -17.49
C LEU A 197 0.35 -9.42 -17.25
N VAL A 198 -0.18 -9.86 -16.11
CA VAL A 198 -0.30 -11.29 -15.78
C VAL A 198 -1.00 -12.08 -16.88
N ARG A 199 -1.96 -11.45 -17.56
CA ARG A 199 -2.68 -12.06 -18.69
C ARG A 199 -1.80 -12.36 -19.91
N LEU A 200 -0.75 -11.57 -20.14
CA LEU A 200 0.09 -11.68 -21.32
C LEU A 200 1.36 -12.48 -21.08
N VAL A 201 2.02 -12.23 -19.95
CA VAL A 201 3.36 -12.80 -19.68
C VAL A 201 3.33 -13.86 -18.59
N GLY A 202 2.27 -13.92 -17.77
CA GLY A 202 2.19 -14.77 -16.58
C GLY A 202 2.42 -13.98 -15.28
N ASN A 203 2.22 -14.65 -14.14
CA ASN A 203 2.38 -14.03 -12.83
C ASN A 203 3.85 -14.08 -12.38
N PRO A 204 4.51 -12.94 -12.09
CA PRO A 204 5.89 -12.94 -11.60
C PRO A 204 6.14 -13.77 -10.34
N HIS A 205 5.11 -13.99 -9.50
CA HIS A 205 5.24 -14.96 -8.42
C HIS A 205 5.57 -16.36 -8.98
N ALA A 206 4.96 -16.84 -10.06
CA ALA A 206 5.30 -18.15 -10.63
C ALA A 206 6.79 -18.27 -11.01
N TRP A 207 7.37 -17.25 -11.66
CA TRP A 207 8.77 -17.27 -12.12
C TRP A 207 9.78 -17.22 -10.96
N LEU A 208 9.42 -16.50 -9.90
CA LEU A 208 10.27 -16.28 -8.74
C LEU A 208 10.11 -17.37 -7.66
N ARG A 209 9.52 -18.53 -8.02
CA ARG A 209 9.38 -19.69 -7.12
C ARG A 209 10.73 -20.15 -6.55
N PRO A 210 11.82 -20.31 -7.33
CA PRO A 210 13.10 -20.74 -6.79
C PRO A 210 13.63 -19.82 -5.67
N LEU A 211 13.45 -18.51 -5.80
CA LEU A 211 13.83 -17.55 -4.75
C LEU A 211 12.94 -17.65 -3.50
N ARG A 212 11.65 -17.95 -3.67
CA ARG A 212 10.75 -18.22 -2.53
C ARG A 212 11.08 -19.51 -1.81
N GLN A 213 11.43 -20.57 -2.53
CA GLN A 213 11.88 -21.82 -1.91
C GLN A 213 13.12 -21.60 -1.04
N ALA A 214 14.04 -20.75 -1.50
CA ALA A 214 15.19 -20.33 -0.71
C ALA A 214 14.76 -19.57 0.55
N LEU A 215 13.80 -18.64 0.43
CA LEU A 215 13.25 -17.94 1.58
C LEU A 215 12.58 -18.92 2.56
N TYR A 216 11.78 -19.86 2.10
CA TYR A 216 11.13 -20.87 2.95
C TYR A 216 12.16 -21.70 3.72
N SER A 217 13.25 -22.10 3.05
CA SER A 217 14.37 -22.80 3.67
C SER A 217 15.03 -21.94 4.76
N ARG A 218 15.32 -20.66 4.45
CA ARG A 218 15.90 -19.70 5.40
C ARG A 218 14.99 -19.42 6.60
N LEU A 219 13.67 -19.41 6.39
CA LEU A 219 12.68 -19.28 7.45
C LEU A 219 12.52 -20.54 8.30
N GLY A 220 13.24 -21.63 7.98
CA GLY A 220 13.24 -22.88 8.75
C GLY A 220 11.99 -23.73 8.54
N LEU A 221 11.22 -23.50 7.46
CA LEU A 221 10.07 -24.32 7.12
C LEU A 221 10.54 -25.73 6.73
N ARG A 222 9.83 -26.77 7.21
CA ARG A 222 10.19 -28.17 6.96
C ARG A 222 9.21 -28.92 6.05
N GLY A 223 7.96 -28.45 5.97
CA GLY A 223 6.92 -29.02 5.14
C GLY A 223 6.71 -28.23 3.84
N PRO A 224 5.86 -28.74 2.94
CA PRO A 224 5.45 -27.99 1.76
C PRO A 224 4.70 -26.71 2.16
N VAL A 225 4.86 -25.68 1.33
CA VAL A 225 4.06 -24.46 1.36
C VAL A 225 3.09 -24.50 0.19
N THR A 226 1.80 -24.27 0.44
CA THR A 226 0.78 -24.17 -0.61
C THR A 226 0.84 -22.80 -1.25
N GLU A 227 1.17 -22.71 -2.54
CA GLU A 227 1.22 -21.46 -3.30
C GLU A 227 -0.05 -21.22 -4.13
N VAL A 228 -0.73 -20.10 -3.84
CA VAL A 228 -2.00 -19.73 -4.48
C VAL A 228 -1.90 -18.34 -5.12
N PHE A 229 -1.89 -18.28 -6.46
CA PHE A 229 -1.91 -17.02 -7.20
C PHE A 229 -2.65 -17.14 -8.54
N PRO A 230 -3.16 -16.02 -9.09
CA PRO A 230 -3.93 -16.07 -10.31
C PRO A 230 -3.01 -16.14 -11.53
N SER A 231 -3.41 -16.92 -12.52
CA SER A 231 -2.85 -16.98 -13.86
C SER A 231 -3.98 -16.90 -14.91
N TRP A 232 -3.61 -16.63 -16.16
CA TRP A 232 -4.56 -16.54 -17.26
C TRP A 232 -4.51 -17.81 -18.11
N ASP A 233 -5.64 -18.50 -18.22
CA ASP A 233 -5.81 -19.60 -19.16
C ASP A 233 -6.29 -19.02 -20.50
N ALA A 234 -5.41 -19.00 -21.49
CA ALA A 234 -5.70 -18.49 -22.82
C ALA A 234 -6.75 -19.34 -23.56
N SER A 235 -6.76 -20.65 -23.32
CA SER A 235 -7.67 -21.59 -23.99
C SER A 235 -9.11 -21.44 -23.48
N ALA A 236 -9.28 -21.38 -22.16
CA ALA A 236 -10.58 -21.22 -21.51
C ALA A 236 -11.00 -19.74 -21.34
N ARG A 237 -10.12 -18.80 -21.70
CA ARG A 237 -10.32 -17.34 -21.58
C ARG A 237 -10.78 -16.91 -20.18
N LYS A 238 -10.21 -17.53 -19.15
CA LYS A 238 -10.57 -17.28 -17.75
C LYS A 238 -9.33 -17.17 -16.87
N VAL A 239 -9.52 -16.61 -15.68
CA VAL A 239 -8.50 -16.66 -14.63
C VAL A 239 -8.58 -18.01 -13.96
N VAL A 240 -7.44 -18.64 -13.74
CA VAL A 240 -7.31 -19.85 -12.92
C VAL A 240 -6.36 -19.54 -11.75
N TRP A 241 -6.57 -20.21 -10.63
CA TRP A 241 -5.74 -20.05 -9.44
C TRP A 241 -4.88 -21.29 -9.29
N SER A 242 -3.58 -21.09 -9.05
CA SER A 242 -2.68 -22.20 -8.70
C SER A 242 -3.05 -22.76 -7.32
N ASP A 243 -2.71 -24.02 -7.11
CA ASP A 243 -2.79 -24.71 -5.83
C ASP A 243 -1.63 -25.71 -5.78
N ASP A 244 -0.41 -25.18 -5.78
CA ASP A 244 0.82 -25.96 -5.90
C ASP A 244 1.45 -26.16 -4.52
N GLU A 245 1.83 -27.40 -4.18
CA GLU A 245 2.67 -27.69 -3.02
C GLU A 245 4.15 -27.48 -3.38
N VAL A 246 4.82 -26.59 -2.66
CA VAL A 246 6.19 -26.19 -2.94
C VAL A 246 7.08 -26.45 -1.73
N PHE A 247 8.09 -27.30 -1.89
CA PHE A 247 9.02 -27.62 -0.82
C PHE A 247 10.11 -26.55 -0.66
N PRO A 248 10.54 -26.26 0.57
CA PRO A 248 11.73 -25.45 0.84
C PRO A 248 12.97 -25.98 0.12
N ASP A 249 13.73 -25.09 -0.49
CA ASP A 249 14.97 -25.41 -1.20
C ASP A 249 15.95 -24.24 -1.10
N GLY A 250 17.07 -24.45 -0.42
CA GLY A 250 18.10 -23.44 -0.18
C GLY A 250 19.05 -23.14 -1.36
N ALA A 251 18.88 -23.77 -2.53
CA ALA A 251 19.81 -23.64 -3.65
C ALA A 251 20.11 -22.18 -4.06
N LEU A 252 19.11 -21.29 -3.95
CA LEU A 252 19.22 -19.87 -4.30
C LEU A 252 19.30 -18.93 -3.10
N ASP A 253 19.70 -19.42 -1.92
CA ASP A 253 19.78 -18.62 -0.69
C ASP A 253 20.68 -17.38 -0.84
N HIS A 254 21.78 -17.49 -1.59
CA HIS A 254 22.68 -16.36 -1.86
C HIS A 254 21.99 -15.19 -2.58
N PHE A 255 20.97 -15.44 -3.41
CA PHE A 255 20.21 -14.38 -4.09
C PHE A 255 19.27 -13.61 -3.18
N LEU A 256 18.93 -14.13 -1.99
CA LEU A 256 18.20 -13.35 -1.00
C LEU A 256 19.04 -12.17 -0.47
N GLU A 257 20.36 -12.23 -0.63
CA GLU A 257 21.26 -11.11 -0.33
C GLU A 257 21.47 -10.14 -1.50
N ASP A 258 21.22 -10.58 -2.73
CA ASP A 258 21.51 -9.85 -3.97
C ASP A 258 20.26 -9.76 -4.86
N PRO A 259 19.34 -8.81 -4.60
CA PRO A 259 18.11 -8.68 -5.39
C PRO A 259 18.37 -8.38 -6.87
N ILE A 260 19.46 -7.68 -7.20
CA ILE A 260 19.78 -7.36 -8.60
C ILE A 260 20.32 -8.58 -9.33
N GLY A 261 21.22 -9.34 -8.70
CA GLY A 261 21.67 -10.63 -9.24
C GLY A 261 20.51 -11.62 -9.40
N ALA A 262 19.57 -11.63 -8.45
CA ALA A 262 18.36 -12.45 -8.54
C ALA A 262 17.51 -12.08 -9.76
N LEU A 263 17.29 -10.78 -10.01
CA LEU A 263 16.57 -10.30 -11.19
C LEU A 263 17.29 -10.68 -12.49
N GLN A 264 18.61 -10.49 -12.55
CA GLN A 264 19.41 -10.82 -13.74
C GLN A 264 19.42 -12.32 -14.02
N SER A 265 19.44 -13.17 -12.99
CA SER A 265 19.50 -14.62 -13.15
C SER A 265 18.13 -15.23 -13.45
N LEU A 266 17.07 -14.81 -12.76
CA LEU A 266 15.74 -15.42 -12.86
C LEU A 266 14.85 -14.75 -13.90
N VAL A 267 15.14 -13.50 -14.26
CA VAL A 267 14.33 -12.70 -15.20
C VAL A 267 15.24 -11.88 -16.15
N PRO A 268 16.19 -12.52 -16.88
CA PRO A 268 17.20 -11.82 -17.67
C PRO A 268 16.64 -10.84 -18.70
N ASP A 269 15.50 -11.17 -19.30
CA ASP A 269 14.87 -10.41 -20.38
C ASP A 269 13.64 -9.61 -19.94
N LEU A 270 13.58 -9.18 -18.67
CA LEU A 270 12.41 -8.50 -18.08
C LEU A 270 11.86 -7.36 -18.97
N VAL A 271 12.75 -6.60 -19.59
CA VAL A 271 12.41 -5.44 -20.41
C VAL A 271 11.88 -5.85 -21.79
N ASP A 272 12.37 -6.96 -22.33
CA ASP A 272 12.09 -7.46 -23.68
C ASP A 272 10.87 -8.39 -23.71
N GLN A 273 10.52 -8.98 -22.57
CA GLN A 273 9.29 -9.78 -22.40
C GLN A 273 8.00 -8.95 -22.46
N VAL A 274 8.09 -7.62 -22.46
CA VAL A 274 6.90 -6.74 -22.46
C VAL A 274 6.49 -6.42 -23.90
N PRO A 275 5.27 -6.81 -24.34
CA PRO A 275 4.75 -6.44 -25.66
C PRO A 275 4.70 -4.93 -25.86
N GLU A 276 4.49 -4.47 -27.10
CA GLU A 276 4.25 -3.05 -27.38
C GLU A 276 3.00 -2.56 -26.62
N LEU A 277 3.25 -1.90 -25.49
CA LEU A 277 2.25 -1.41 -24.56
C LEU A 277 2.57 0.03 -24.18
N ASP A 278 1.59 0.70 -23.57
CA ASP A 278 1.82 2.03 -23.05
C ASP A 278 2.91 2.02 -21.96
N ALA A 279 3.62 3.15 -21.85
CA ALA A 279 4.75 3.28 -20.93
C ALA A 279 4.37 3.10 -19.45
N VAL A 280 3.10 3.35 -19.08
CA VAL A 280 2.60 3.20 -17.70
C VAL A 280 2.44 1.73 -17.36
N GLN A 281 1.81 0.94 -18.23
CA GLN A 281 1.66 -0.50 -18.05
C GLN A 281 3.01 -1.20 -18.01
N ARG A 282 3.93 -0.85 -18.92
CA ARG A 282 5.30 -1.36 -18.92
C ARG A 282 6.02 -1.03 -17.61
N TRP A 283 5.96 0.22 -17.15
CA TRP A 283 6.53 0.64 -15.88
C TRP A 283 5.96 -0.16 -14.69
N ARG A 284 4.64 -0.30 -14.61
CA ARG A 284 3.98 -1.07 -13.55
C ARG A 284 4.36 -2.54 -13.56
N HIS A 285 4.61 -3.12 -14.73
CA HIS A 285 5.13 -4.48 -14.82
C HIS A 285 6.54 -4.58 -14.24
N ILE A 286 7.47 -3.75 -14.71
CA ILE A 286 8.86 -3.72 -14.23
C ILE A 286 8.88 -3.50 -12.72
N PHE A 287 8.16 -2.49 -12.22
CA PHE A 287 8.02 -2.24 -10.79
C PHE A 287 7.48 -3.48 -10.05
N GLY A 288 6.43 -4.12 -10.57
CA GLY A 288 5.82 -5.29 -9.95
C GLY A 288 6.81 -6.44 -9.77
N VAL A 289 7.66 -6.70 -10.78
CA VAL A 289 8.69 -7.75 -10.71
C VAL A 289 9.77 -7.40 -9.69
N HIS A 290 10.32 -6.19 -9.74
CA HIS A 290 11.29 -5.71 -8.74
C HIS A 290 10.71 -5.79 -7.32
N ALA A 291 9.47 -5.32 -7.13
CA ALA A 291 8.80 -5.35 -5.83
C ALA A 291 8.65 -6.77 -5.27
N VAL A 292 8.37 -7.78 -6.10
CA VAL A 292 8.34 -9.18 -5.61
C VAL A 292 9.73 -9.64 -5.17
N VAL A 293 10.78 -9.42 -5.97
CA VAL A 293 12.14 -9.82 -5.60
C VAL A 293 12.58 -9.15 -4.30
N HIS A 294 12.43 -7.82 -4.22
CA HIS A 294 12.78 -7.06 -3.02
C HIS A 294 11.93 -7.46 -1.81
N GLU A 295 10.64 -7.77 -1.96
CA GLU A 295 9.79 -8.29 -0.86
C GLU A 295 10.40 -9.56 -0.26
N LEU A 296 10.92 -10.47 -1.08
CA LEU A 296 11.57 -11.72 -0.62
C LEU A 296 12.89 -11.45 0.09
N CYS A 297 13.76 -10.64 -0.51
CA CYS A 297 15.05 -10.28 0.07
C CYS A 297 14.88 -9.49 1.39
N CYS A 298 13.93 -8.56 1.46
CA CYS A 298 13.63 -7.80 2.67
C CYS A 298 13.06 -8.69 3.78
N ALA A 299 12.16 -9.63 3.44
CA ALA A 299 11.65 -10.61 4.41
C ALA A 299 12.77 -11.49 4.99
N ALA A 300 13.80 -11.80 4.19
CA ALA A 300 14.96 -12.56 4.64
C ALA A 300 15.85 -11.78 5.62
N LYS A 301 15.91 -10.46 5.50
CA LYS A 301 16.82 -9.58 6.24
C LYS A 301 16.17 -8.75 7.35
N ASP A 302 14.85 -8.84 7.50
CA ASP A 302 14.04 -7.94 8.36
C ASP A 302 14.31 -6.46 8.02
N SER A 303 14.27 -6.10 6.72
CA SER A 303 14.56 -4.75 6.23
C SER A 303 13.37 -4.08 5.53
N SER A 304 13.45 -2.76 5.33
CA SER A 304 12.42 -1.93 4.70
C SER A 304 12.35 -2.19 3.18
N LEU A 305 11.18 -2.60 2.70
CA LEU A 305 10.89 -2.76 1.28
C LEU A 305 10.88 -1.40 0.57
N PHE A 306 10.35 -0.37 1.25
CA PHE A 306 10.36 0.99 0.69
C PHE A 306 11.80 1.47 0.40
N ARG A 307 12.73 1.30 1.35
CA ARG A 307 14.13 1.71 1.15
C ARG A 307 14.80 0.94 0.03
N ALA A 308 14.65 -0.39 0.05
CA ALA A 308 15.23 -1.26 -0.97
C ALA A 308 14.78 -0.86 -2.39
N LEU A 309 13.50 -0.54 -2.57
CA LEU A 309 12.97 -0.12 -3.88
C LEU A 309 13.37 1.31 -4.30
N VAL A 310 13.51 2.24 -3.35
CA VAL A 310 13.96 3.61 -3.67
C VAL A 310 15.45 3.65 -4.04
N GLU A 311 16.24 2.75 -3.45
CA GLU A 311 17.69 2.64 -3.67
C GLU A 311 18.06 1.75 -4.87
N ASP A 312 17.08 1.09 -5.50
CA ASP A 312 17.27 0.28 -6.70
C ASP A 312 17.52 1.18 -7.93
N ASP A 313 18.81 1.32 -8.28
CA ASP A 313 19.26 2.11 -9.42
C ASP A 313 18.75 1.56 -10.77
N VAL A 314 18.53 0.25 -10.88
CA VAL A 314 18.01 -0.40 -12.11
C VAL A 314 16.54 -0.05 -12.32
N LEU A 315 15.75 -0.13 -11.25
CA LEU A 315 14.36 0.30 -11.22
C LEU A 315 14.27 1.81 -11.51
N ALA A 316 15.11 2.63 -10.86
CA ALA A 316 15.14 4.07 -11.08
C ALA A 316 15.51 4.45 -12.52
N ALA A 317 16.45 3.73 -13.15
CA ALA A 317 16.85 3.94 -14.54
C ALA A 317 15.74 3.56 -15.54
N SER A 318 14.88 2.62 -15.17
CA SER A 318 13.76 2.14 -15.99
C SER A 318 12.54 3.07 -15.98
N ALA A 319 12.55 4.08 -15.10
CA ALA A 319 11.43 5.01 -14.93
C ALA A 319 11.22 5.93 -16.15
N PRO A 320 9.99 6.04 -16.69
CA PRO A 320 9.75 6.78 -17.93
C PRO A 320 9.99 8.29 -17.79
N TRP A 321 9.87 8.86 -16.59
CA TRP A 321 10.13 10.30 -16.36
C TRP A 321 11.61 10.69 -16.41
N ARG A 322 12.54 9.73 -16.35
CA ARG A 322 13.98 10.02 -16.47
C ARG A 322 14.45 10.16 -17.92
N ARG A 323 13.74 9.56 -18.88
CA ARG A 323 14.13 9.60 -20.30
C ARG A 323 13.95 10.98 -20.96
N GLY A 324 13.22 11.90 -20.32
CA GLY A 324 12.89 13.22 -20.88
C GLY A 324 13.74 14.41 -20.40
N LYS A 325 14.62 14.25 -19.40
CA LYS A 325 15.47 15.35 -18.91
C LYS A 325 16.91 15.13 -19.34
N GLY A 326 17.37 15.90 -20.32
CA GLY A 326 18.74 15.84 -20.81
C GLY A 326 19.76 15.92 -19.67
N LYS A 327 20.68 14.94 -19.63
CA LYS A 327 21.99 14.82 -18.93
C LYS A 327 22.28 15.63 -17.64
N GLY A 328 21.28 16.07 -16.88
CA GLY A 328 21.45 16.62 -15.54
C GLY A 328 21.32 15.49 -14.52
N LYS A 329 22.42 15.07 -13.89
CA LYS A 329 22.39 14.09 -12.80
C LYS A 329 21.43 14.59 -11.70
N PRO A 330 20.37 13.84 -11.34
CA PRO A 330 19.53 14.22 -10.22
C PRO A 330 20.33 14.09 -8.92
N GLY A 331 20.25 15.10 -8.05
CA GLY A 331 20.85 15.07 -6.72
C GLY A 331 20.23 13.96 -5.88
N ARG A 332 21.10 13.18 -5.21
CA ARG A 332 20.71 12.14 -4.26
C ARG A 332 19.88 12.79 -3.13
N PRO A 333 18.77 12.20 -2.66
CA PRO A 333 18.08 12.67 -1.47
C PRO A 333 19.08 12.67 -0.30
N GLN A 334 19.35 13.84 0.28
CA GLN A 334 20.18 13.91 1.48
C GLN A 334 19.35 13.36 2.65
N ALA A 335 19.79 12.24 3.22
CA ALA A 335 19.31 11.80 4.52
C ALA A 335 19.63 12.90 5.53
N SER A 336 18.61 13.52 6.13
CA SER A 336 18.81 14.49 7.19
C SER A 336 19.29 13.75 8.44
N THR A 337 20.61 13.64 8.61
CA THR A 337 21.18 13.26 9.89
C THR A 337 20.90 14.38 10.88
N GLY A 338 19.99 14.15 11.82
CA GLY A 338 19.72 15.04 12.93
C GLY A 338 20.97 15.19 13.79
N GLN A 339 21.75 16.26 13.59
CA GLN A 339 22.75 16.70 14.54
C GLN A 339 22.10 17.62 15.58
N SER A 340 22.00 17.09 16.79
CA SER A 340 21.72 17.80 18.02
C SER A 340 22.88 18.74 18.38
N GLY A 341 22.54 20.02 18.61
CA GLY A 341 23.17 20.89 19.60
C GLY A 341 24.57 21.46 19.31
N LYS A 342 24.64 22.79 19.09
CA LYS A 342 25.48 23.71 19.90
C LYS A 342 25.26 25.19 19.55
N ASN A 343 24.93 25.94 20.61
CA ASN A 343 25.29 27.31 20.97
C ASN A 343 25.06 28.51 20.03
N LEU A 344 24.14 29.35 20.52
CA LEU A 344 24.05 30.81 20.39
C LEU A 344 25.38 31.53 20.63
N LYS A 345 25.69 32.51 19.76
CA LYS A 345 26.04 33.91 20.10
C LYS A 345 26.39 34.69 18.82
N GLY A 346 25.94 35.94 18.72
CA GLY A 346 26.57 36.93 17.84
C GLY A 346 25.62 37.92 17.18
N HIS A 347 25.61 39.15 17.67
CA HIS A 347 24.90 40.32 17.15
C HIS A 347 25.30 40.73 15.73
N GLY A 348 24.36 41.35 15.00
CA GLY A 348 24.65 42.17 13.83
C GLY A 348 23.47 43.05 13.45
N LYS A 349 23.53 44.34 13.81
CA LYS A 349 22.59 45.40 13.39
C LYS A 349 22.72 45.65 11.87
N GLY A 350 21.60 45.84 11.18
CA GLY A 350 21.58 46.35 9.80
C GLY A 350 20.23 46.98 9.45
N LYS A 351 20.20 48.30 9.32
CA LYS A 351 19.08 49.11 8.80
C LYS A 351 19.07 49.07 7.27
N ALA A 352 17.89 48.99 6.64
CA ALA A 352 17.49 49.69 5.41
C ALA A 352 16.04 49.30 5.06
N LYS A 353 15.06 50.19 5.17
CA LYS A 353 14.48 51.03 4.09
C LYS A 353 13.82 50.27 2.93
N GLY A 354 12.49 50.33 2.92
CA GLY A 354 11.68 50.70 1.75
C GLY A 354 11.11 49.59 0.88
N LYS A 355 9.78 49.41 0.89
CA LYS A 355 8.87 49.91 -0.17
C LYS A 355 7.45 49.38 0.03
N ASP A 356 6.51 50.31 0.03
CA ASP A 356 5.10 50.10 -0.28
C ASP A 356 4.91 49.56 -1.71
N LEU A 357 4.16 48.46 -1.83
CA LEU A 357 3.26 48.08 -2.94
C LEU A 357 2.29 47.09 -2.27
N GLY A 358 1.00 47.32 -2.16
CA GLY A 358 0.05 47.47 -3.25
C GLY A 358 -1.00 46.36 -3.09
N LYS A 359 -2.26 46.76 -2.86
CA LYS A 359 -3.44 45.90 -2.85
C LYS A 359 -3.57 45.17 -4.20
N ASP A 360 -4.03 43.91 -4.19
CA ASP A 360 -5.31 43.53 -4.83
C ASP A 360 -5.60 42.01 -4.84
N CYS A 361 -6.84 41.71 -4.43
CA CYS A 361 -7.81 40.81 -5.03
C CYS A 361 -7.46 39.34 -5.38
N ASN A 362 -7.87 38.45 -4.48
CA ASN A 362 -9.02 37.54 -4.64
C ASN A 362 -9.36 37.02 -6.07
N LYS A 363 -9.17 35.70 -6.27
CA LYS A 363 -9.87 34.74 -7.17
C LYS A 363 -9.09 33.43 -7.06
N GLY A 364 -9.56 32.31 -6.50
CA GLY A 364 -10.90 31.74 -6.54
C GLY A 364 -10.96 30.66 -7.62
N HIS A 365 -10.22 29.54 -7.49
CA HIS A 365 -10.39 28.34 -8.32
C HIS A 365 -10.01 27.06 -7.56
N SER A 366 -10.91 26.58 -6.69
CA SER A 366 -10.98 25.19 -6.27
C SER A 366 -11.96 24.46 -7.18
N LYS A 367 -11.44 23.64 -8.11
CA LYS A 367 -12.27 22.73 -8.93
C LYS A 367 -12.01 21.29 -8.53
N GLY A 368 -13.02 20.72 -7.86
CA GLY A 368 -13.62 19.43 -8.20
C GLY A 368 -12.83 18.17 -7.89
N PHE A 369 -12.99 17.64 -6.68
CA PHE A 369 -12.78 16.22 -6.43
C PHE A 369 -13.94 15.40 -6.98
N CYS A 370 -13.60 14.32 -7.69
CA CYS A 370 -14.52 13.44 -8.39
C CYS A 370 -15.46 12.69 -7.43
N LYS A 371 -16.75 13.04 -7.43
CA LYS A 371 -17.82 12.13 -6.99
C LYS A 371 -17.93 10.99 -8.00
N GLY A 372 -17.48 9.79 -7.61
CA GLY A 372 -17.72 8.57 -8.36
C GLY A 372 -19.20 8.22 -8.31
N GLN A 373 -19.91 8.38 -9.44
CA GLN A 373 -21.30 7.96 -9.59
C GLN A 373 -21.40 6.43 -9.60
N SER A 374 -22.11 5.86 -8.63
CA SER A 374 -22.60 4.49 -8.66
C SER A 374 -23.82 4.41 -9.58
N LYS A 375 -23.66 3.82 -10.77
CA LYS A 375 -24.81 3.47 -11.62
C LYS A 375 -25.43 2.18 -11.11
N GLY A 376 -26.72 2.26 -10.80
CA GLY A 376 -27.55 1.14 -10.36
C GLY A 376 -27.67 0.07 -11.43
N TYR A 377 -27.55 -1.19 -11.00
CA TYR A 377 -27.88 -2.36 -11.79
C TYR A 377 -29.34 -2.73 -11.55
N SER A 378 -30.12 -2.67 -12.62
CA SER A 378 -31.50 -3.14 -12.71
C SER A 378 -31.54 -4.66 -12.57
N LYS A 379 -32.36 -5.17 -11.63
CA LYS A 379 -32.66 -6.59 -11.50
C LYS A 379 -33.50 -7.06 -12.69
N GLY A 380 -32.93 -7.91 -13.54
CA GLY A 380 -33.68 -8.70 -14.51
C GLY A 380 -34.18 -9.99 -13.87
N HIS A 381 -35.50 -10.15 -13.77
CA HIS A 381 -36.15 -11.39 -13.41
C HIS A 381 -36.08 -12.39 -14.57
N GLY A 382 -35.26 -13.44 -14.44
CA GLY A 382 -35.27 -14.60 -15.31
C GLY A 382 -36.16 -15.71 -14.74
N LYS A 383 -37.27 -16.00 -15.41
CA LYS A 383 -38.15 -17.15 -15.17
C LYS A 383 -37.39 -18.46 -15.40
N LYS A 384 -37.55 -19.41 -14.47
CA LYS A 384 -37.17 -20.83 -14.66
C LYS A 384 -38.30 -21.57 -15.39
N SER A 385 -37.96 -22.21 -16.50
CA SER A 385 -38.62 -23.39 -17.08
C SER A 385 -37.50 -24.45 -17.13
N GLY A 386 -37.58 -25.64 -16.55
CA GLY A 386 -38.71 -26.55 -16.53
C GLY A 386 -38.60 -27.44 -17.76
N LYS A 387 -37.88 -28.56 -17.63
CA LYS A 387 -37.77 -29.77 -18.47
C LYS A 387 -36.50 -30.53 -18.06
N ASP A 388 -36.38 -31.84 -18.10
CA ASP A 388 -37.30 -32.96 -17.90
C ASP A 388 -36.34 -34.16 -17.74
N LEU A 389 -36.70 -35.10 -16.87
CA LEU A 389 -35.95 -36.34 -16.66
C LEU A 389 -36.06 -37.24 -17.89
N CYS A 390 -34.92 -37.72 -18.39
CA CYS A 390 -34.68 -39.06 -18.93
C CYS A 390 -33.18 -39.34 -18.83
#